data_AF-A0AAV9K515-F1
#
_entry.id   AF-A0AAV9K515-F1
#
_cell.length_a   1.000
_cell.length_b   1.000
_cell.length_c   1.000
_cell.angle_alpha   90.00
_cell.angle_beta   90.00
_cell.angle_gamma   90.00
#
_symmetry.space_group_name_H-M   'P 1'
#
loop_
_entity.id
_entity.type
_entity.pdbx_description
1 polymer ?
#
loop_
_entity_poly.entity_id
_entity_poly.type
_entity_poly.pdbx_seq_one_letter_code
_entity_poly.pdbx_strand_id
1 'polypeptide(L)'
;MFESSNSNDSGLSTATYWCWDFYFPSNLKKLALHDFPLTSDSLSTIGRLPNLEELTLDASIIQGGEWNMGEEDTFENIKFLKLEQVILAMWHVGEESFPVLQKLELWGCHNLVEIPDSVGDICSLKIIKLVENPQLEDSAMKIKEYIENMRGGDKLQILGLNNILL
;
A
#
# COMPACT_ATOMS: atom_id res chain seq x y z
N MET A 1 12.15 -34.14 41.48
CA MET A 1 12.89 -33.27 42.42
C MET A 1 14.22 -32.96 41.75
N PHE A 2 14.27 -31.86 41.02
CA PHE A 2 15.50 -31.24 40.52
C PHE A 2 15.29 -29.73 40.65
N GLU A 3 16.23 -29.10 41.32
CA GLU A 3 16.19 -27.72 41.78
C GLU A 3 16.30 -26.75 40.60
N SER A 4 15.49 -25.69 40.66
CA SER A 4 15.58 -24.52 39.80
C SER A 4 16.75 -23.64 40.24
N SER A 5 17.51 -23.12 39.27
CA SER A 5 18.27 -21.89 39.44
C SER A 5 17.66 -20.85 38.51
N ASN A 6 16.99 -19.85 39.11
CA ASN A 6 16.53 -18.65 38.42
C ASN A 6 17.73 -17.72 38.18
N SER A 7 17.96 -17.38 36.93
CA SER A 7 18.50 -16.08 36.56
C SER A 7 17.46 -15.42 35.65
N ASN A 8 16.86 -14.35 36.17
CA ASN A 8 15.87 -13.52 35.50
C ASN A 8 16.48 -12.93 34.23
N ASP A 9 15.93 -13.29 33.07
CA ASP A 9 15.98 -12.43 31.88
C ASP A 9 14.54 -11.99 31.58
N SER A 10 14.22 -10.80 32.08
CA SER A 10 12.97 -10.10 31.82
C SER A 10 13.09 -9.41 30.46
N GLY A 11 12.65 -10.11 29.41
CA GLY A 11 12.61 -9.57 28.06
C GLY A 11 11.81 -10.45 27.09
N LEU A 12 10.71 -11.06 27.54
CA LEU A 12 9.82 -11.78 26.63
C LEU A 12 9.09 -10.77 25.75
N SER A 13 9.69 -10.44 24.61
CA SER A 13 9.08 -9.64 23.55
C SER A 13 7.78 -10.32 23.11
N THR A 14 6.66 -9.63 23.30
CA THR A 14 5.32 -10.05 22.84
C THR A 14 5.11 -9.80 21.35
N ALA A 15 6.17 -9.67 20.56
CA ALA A 15 6.05 -9.68 19.12
C ALA A 15 5.81 -11.13 18.68
N THR A 16 4.55 -11.47 18.41
CA THR A 16 4.21 -12.54 17.47
C THR A 16 4.75 -12.13 16.11
N TYR A 17 6.05 -12.31 15.91
CA TYR A 17 6.65 -12.32 14.58
C TYR A 17 6.04 -13.54 13.89
N TRP A 18 4.99 -13.34 13.10
CA TRP A 18 4.68 -14.31 12.07
C TRP A 18 5.92 -14.34 11.18
N CYS A 19 6.64 -15.46 11.24
CA CYS A 19 7.80 -15.68 10.41
C CYS A 19 7.27 -16.01 9.02
N TRP A 20 7.24 -14.99 8.16
CA TRP A 20 6.88 -15.14 6.75
C TRP A 20 8.04 -15.83 6.03
N ASP A 21 8.27 -17.12 6.29
CA ASP A 21 9.08 -17.97 5.41
C ASP A 21 8.28 -18.35 4.15
N PHE A 22 7.48 -17.42 3.63
CA PHE A 22 6.89 -17.52 2.30
C PHE A 22 7.97 -17.15 1.29
N TYR A 23 8.69 -18.15 0.80
CA TYR A 23 9.47 -18.00 -0.41
C TYR A 23 8.50 -17.84 -1.59
N PHE A 24 8.14 -16.59 -1.88
CA PHE A 24 7.45 -16.29 -3.13
C PHE A 24 8.35 -16.68 -4.30
N PRO A 25 7.79 -17.26 -5.37
CA PRO A 25 8.58 -17.61 -6.53
C PRO A 25 9.12 -16.32 -7.15
N SER A 26 10.39 -16.31 -7.54
CA SER A 26 11.08 -15.10 -8.01
C SER A 26 10.46 -14.49 -9.28
N ASN A 27 9.70 -15.29 -10.05
CA ASN A 27 8.98 -14.86 -11.25
C ASN A 27 7.52 -14.44 -10.96
N LEU A 28 7.10 -14.32 -9.70
CA LEU A 28 5.76 -13.88 -9.33
C LEU A 28 5.51 -12.47 -9.88
N LYS A 29 4.49 -12.35 -10.73
CA LYS A 29 4.09 -11.06 -11.33
C LYS A 29 2.87 -10.42 -10.67
N LYS A 30 2.02 -11.23 -10.05
CA LYS A 30 0.76 -10.78 -9.46
C LYS A 30 0.62 -11.43 -8.11
N LEU A 31 0.35 -10.62 -7.09
CA LEU A 31 0.08 -11.08 -5.74
C LEU A 31 -1.26 -10.50 -5.30
N ALA A 32 -2.15 -11.38 -4.86
CA ALA A 32 -3.40 -11.01 -4.22
C ALA A 32 -3.43 -11.64 -2.82
N LEU A 33 -3.62 -10.82 -1.80
CA LEU A 33 -3.77 -11.25 -0.41
C LEU A 33 -5.17 -10.88 0.06
N HIS A 34 -5.91 -11.86 0.59
CA HIS A 34 -7.27 -11.70 1.07
C HIS A 34 -7.32 -12.05 2.56
N ASP A 35 -7.97 -11.21 3.36
CA ASP A 35 -8.12 -11.38 4.82
C ASP A 35 -6.77 -11.64 5.50
N PHE A 36 -5.73 -10.92 5.03
CA PHE A 36 -4.36 -11.13 5.44
C PHE A 36 -3.88 -9.98 6.34
N PRO A 37 -3.49 -10.27 7.59
CA PRO A 37 -2.94 -9.25 8.47
C PRO A 37 -1.47 -8.93 8.09
N LEU A 38 -1.20 -7.64 7.86
CA LEU A 38 0.04 -7.11 7.31
C LEU A 38 0.73 -6.16 8.29
N THR A 39 2.05 -6.13 8.25
CA THR A 39 2.88 -5.09 8.88
C THR A 39 3.61 -4.30 7.79
N SER A 40 4.16 -3.13 8.14
CA SER A 40 5.07 -2.40 7.22
C SER A 40 6.22 -3.30 6.74
N ASP A 41 6.82 -4.10 7.63
CA ASP A 41 7.89 -5.05 7.28
C ASP A 41 7.44 -6.12 6.27
N SER A 42 6.20 -6.60 6.40
CA SER A 42 5.61 -7.56 5.46
C SER A 42 5.43 -6.93 4.09
N LEU A 43 4.97 -5.68 4.04
CA LEU A 43 4.81 -4.91 2.82
C LEU A 43 6.17 -4.58 2.18
N SER A 44 7.19 -4.22 2.96
CA SER A 44 8.57 -4.07 2.48
C SER A 44 9.09 -5.36 1.83
N THR A 45 8.83 -6.51 2.46
CA THR A 45 9.21 -7.83 1.91
C THR A 45 8.52 -8.09 0.57
N ILE A 46 7.23 -7.74 0.44
CA ILE A 46 6.48 -7.84 -0.83
C ILE A 46 7.05 -6.86 -1.87
N GLY A 47 7.41 -5.65 -1.48
CA GLY A 47 7.98 -4.63 -2.37
C GLY A 47 9.31 -5.04 -3.00
N ARG A 48 10.10 -5.85 -2.29
CA ARG A 48 11.38 -6.41 -2.76
C ARG A 48 11.23 -7.55 -3.77
N LEU A 49 10.01 -7.98 -4.11
CA LEU A 49 9.80 -9.04 -5.10
C LEU A 49 10.16 -8.55 -6.51
N PRO A 50 11.16 -9.15 -7.17
CA PRO A 50 11.85 -8.53 -8.30
C PRO A 50 11.04 -8.46 -9.59
N ASN A 51 9.94 -9.20 -9.70
CA ASN A 51 9.10 -9.24 -10.89
C ASN A 51 7.64 -8.89 -10.60
N LEU A 52 7.33 -8.42 -9.38
CA LEU A 52 5.96 -8.15 -8.98
C LEU A 52 5.45 -6.88 -9.67
N GLU A 53 4.44 -7.04 -10.53
CA GLU A 53 3.83 -5.96 -11.32
C GLU A 53 2.47 -5.54 -10.78
N GLU A 54 1.75 -6.44 -10.11
CA GLU A 54 0.41 -6.18 -9.58
C GLU A 54 0.28 -6.67 -8.13
N LEU A 55 -0.15 -5.77 -7.24
CA LEU A 55 -0.45 -6.09 -5.85
C LEU A 55 -1.91 -5.76 -5.56
N THR A 56 -2.65 -6.73 -5.05
CA THR A 56 -4.02 -6.56 -4.55
C THR A 56 -4.07 -6.97 -3.08
N LEU A 57 -4.52 -6.06 -2.23
CA LEU A 57 -4.83 -6.33 -0.84
C LEU A 57 -6.34 -6.20 -0.67
N ASP A 58 -6.96 -7.26 -0.18
CA ASP A 58 -8.41 -7.36 -0.02
C ASP A 58 -8.74 -7.76 1.42
N ALA A 59 -9.70 -7.07 2.03
CA ALA A 59 -10.15 -7.25 3.42
C ALA A 59 -8.99 -7.36 4.43
N SER A 60 -7.87 -6.70 4.15
CA SER A 60 -6.61 -6.87 4.89
C SER A 60 -6.43 -5.78 5.95
N ILE A 61 -5.70 -6.08 7.02
CA ILE A 61 -5.45 -5.14 8.12
C ILE A 61 -3.97 -4.77 8.11
N ILE A 62 -3.66 -3.48 8.01
CA ILE A 62 -2.30 -2.98 8.20
C ILE A 62 -2.12 -2.64 9.67
N GLN A 63 -1.32 -3.45 10.37
CA GLN A 63 -1.10 -3.33 11.81
C GLN A 63 -0.55 -1.95 12.17
N GLY A 64 -1.15 -1.33 13.18
CA GLY A 64 -0.87 0.07 13.55
C GLY A 64 -1.68 1.10 12.77
N GLY A 65 -2.38 0.69 11.69
CA GLY A 65 -3.19 1.59 10.88
C GLY A 65 -2.37 2.52 10.00
N GLU A 66 -1.06 2.31 9.90
CA GLU A 66 -0.14 3.14 9.12
C GLU A 66 0.66 2.28 8.17
N TRP A 67 0.73 2.69 6.90
CA TRP A 67 1.65 2.12 5.94
C TRP A 67 2.77 3.12 5.69
N ASN A 68 3.89 2.90 6.37
CA ASN A 68 5.10 3.70 6.28
C ASN A 68 6.09 3.03 5.35
N MET A 69 6.32 3.61 4.17
CA MET A 69 7.41 3.18 3.30
C MET A 69 8.71 3.78 3.81
N GLY A 70 9.62 2.95 4.31
CA GLY A 70 10.95 3.38 4.71
C GLY A 70 11.76 3.94 3.53
N GLU A 71 12.87 4.62 3.81
CA GLU A 71 13.73 5.22 2.77
C GLU A 71 14.24 4.20 1.74
N GLU A 72 14.30 2.91 2.08
CA GLU A 72 14.72 1.81 1.21
C GLU A 72 13.55 0.98 0.64
N ASP A 73 12.31 1.31 0.99
CA ASP A 73 11.13 0.53 0.59
C ASP A 73 10.61 1.00 -0.77
N THR A 74 11.16 0.41 -1.83
CA THR A 74 10.74 0.67 -3.21
C THR A 74 10.01 -0.54 -3.81
N PHE A 75 8.80 -0.30 -4.32
CA PHE A 75 8.03 -1.24 -5.12
C PHE A 75 8.40 -1.09 -6.60
N GLU A 76 9.62 -1.52 -6.94
CA GLU A 76 10.33 -1.21 -8.18
C GLU A 76 9.51 -1.47 -9.46
N ASN A 77 8.71 -2.54 -9.48
CA ASN A 77 8.04 -3.03 -10.68
C ASN A 77 6.51 -2.91 -10.64
N ILE A 78 5.93 -2.40 -9.54
CA ILE A 78 4.48 -2.33 -9.39
C ILE A 78 3.89 -1.32 -10.38
N LYS A 79 3.07 -1.82 -11.29
CA LYS A 79 2.28 -1.03 -12.25
C LYS A 79 0.85 -0.86 -11.79
N PHE A 80 0.33 -1.79 -10.99
CA PHE A 80 -1.03 -1.75 -10.47
C PHE A 80 -1.07 -2.08 -8.97
N LEU A 81 -1.59 -1.15 -8.18
CA LEU A 81 -1.89 -1.34 -6.76
C LEU A 81 -3.40 -1.24 -6.54
N LYS A 82 -3.98 -2.27 -5.95
CA LYS A 82 -5.38 -2.29 -5.52
C LYS A 82 -5.47 -2.51 -4.01
N LEU A 83 -6.17 -1.60 -3.32
CA LEU A 83 -6.56 -1.76 -1.92
C LEU A 83 -8.09 -1.84 -1.88
N GLU A 84 -8.61 -2.96 -1.42
CA GLU A 84 -10.04 -3.21 -1.26
C GLU A 84 -10.34 -3.52 0.21
N GLN A 85 -11.20 -2.71 0.82
CA GLN A 85 -11.65 -2.86 2.20
C GLN A 85 -10.47 -2.99 3.19
N VAL A 86 -9.34 -2.34 2.88
CA VAL A 86 -8.14 -2.39 3.72
C VAL A 86 -8.32 -1.47 4.92
N ILE A 87 -8.05 -1.99 6.11
CA ILE A 87 -8.00 -1.19 7.34
C ILE A 87 -6.65 -0.48 7.40
N LEU A 88 -6.61 0.73 6.83
CA LEU A 88 -5.47 1.63 6.76
C LEU A 88 -5.96 3.06 7.02
N ALA A 89 -5.36 3.76 7.98
CA ALA A 89 -5.73 5.13 8.34
C ALA A 89 -4.80 6.17 7.72
N MET A 90 -3.49 5.94 7.81
CA MET A 90 -2.47 6.81 7.23
C MET A 90 -1.60 6.04 6.26
N TRP A 91 -1.37 6.63 5.10
CA TRP A 91 -0.48 6.10 4.09
C TRP A 91 0.67 7.10 3.90
N HIS A 92 1.91 6.66 4.02
CA HIS A 92 3.08 7.50 3.81
C HIS A 92 3.90 6.93 2.65
N VAL A 93 3.94 7.72 1.57
CA VAL A 93 4.61 7.37 0.32
C VAL A 93 5.79 8.34 0.14
N GLY A 94 7.01 7.81 0.06
CA GLY A 94 8.18 8.58 -0.37
C GLY A 94 8.24 8.73 -1.89
N GLU A 95 9.00 9.71 -2.39
CA GLU A 95 9.12 10.04 -3.82
C GLU A 95 9.50 8.82 -4.69
N GLU A 96 10.39 7.96 -4.19
CA GLU A 96 10.92 6.79 -4.91
C GLU A 96 10.19 5.48 -4.59
N SER A 97 9.04 5.55 -3.91
CA SER A 97 8.32 4.35 -3.46
C SER A 97 7.74 3.52 -4.60
N PHE A 98 7.29 4.19 -5.67
CA PHE A 98 6.51 3.60 -6.75
C PHE A 98 6.93 4.17 -8.12
N PRO A 99 8.15 3.90 -8.60
CA PRO A 99 8.71 4.58 -9.77
C PRO A 99 7.95 4.30 -11.08
N VAL A 100 7.21 3.18 -11.15
CA VAL A 100 6.51 2.74 -12.37
C VAL A 100 5.00 2.48 -12.20
N LEU A 101 4.40 2.93 -11.09
CA LEU A 101 2.98 2.75 -10.82
C LEU A 101 2.13 3.50 -11.87
N GLN A 102 1.21 2.78 -12.51
CA GLN A 102 0.34 3.31 -13.57
C GLN A 102 -1.10 3.49 -13.11
N LYS A 103 -1.55 2.61 -12.20
CA LYS A 103 -2.92 2.61 -11.71
C LYS A 103 -2.97 2.34 -10.21
N LEU A 104 -3.66 3.23 -9.51
CA LEU A 104 -4.07 3.06 -8.12
C LEU A 104 -5.59 2.82 -8.08
N GLU A 105 -6.04 1.76 -7.43
CA GLU A 105 -7.46 1.49 -7.19
C GLU A 105 -7.71 1.34 -5.70
N LEU A 106 -8.60 2.17 -5.17
CA LEU A 106 -9.05 2.15 -3.78
C LEU A 106 -10.55 1.84 -3.77
N TRP A 107 -10.93 0.77 -3.09
CA TRP A 107 -12.32 0.36 -2.94
C TRP A 107 -12.67 0.21 -1.46
N GLY A 108 -13.57 1.06 -0.93
CA GLY A 108 -14.11 0.88 0.42
C GLY A 108 -13.05 0.97 1.53
N CYS A 109 -11.99 1.74 1.32
CA CYS A 109 -10.93 2.01 2.28
C CYS A 109 -11.35 3.15 3.21
N HIS A 110 -12.46 2.97 3.93
CA HIS A 110 -13.16 4.05 4.65
C HIS A 110 -12.34 4.72 5.76
N ASN A 111 -11.30 4.07 6.26
CA ASN A 111 -10.44 4.63 7.31
C ASN A 111 -9.32 5.52 6.75
N LEU A 112 -8.98 5.38 5.47
CA LEU A 112 -7.90 6.14 4.87
C LEU A 112 -8.33 7.60 4.79
N VAL A 113 -7.53 8.48 5.41
CA VAL A 113 -7.85 9.90 5.54
C VAL A 113 -7.67 10.63 4.20
N GLU A 114 -6.54 10.39 3.54
CA GLU A 114 -6.21 11.04 2.27
C GLU A 114 -5.26 10.17 1.43
N ILE A 115 -5.19 10.45 0.13
CA ILE A 115 -4.12 9.97 -0.73
C ILE A 115 -2.93 10.93 -0.55
N PRO A 116 -1.71 10.42 -0.28
CA PRO A 116 -0.55 11.29 -0.07
C PRO A 116 -0.23 12.13 -1.30
N ASP A 117 0.11 13.41 -1.09
CA ASP A 117 0.46 14.35 -2.17
C ASP A 117 1.60 13.81 -3.07
N SER A 118 2.55 13.07 -2.49
CA SER A 118 3.68 12.45 -3.19
C SER A 118 3.27 11.41 -4.24
N VAL A 119 2.04 10.89 -4.20
CA VAL A 119 1.48 10.08 -5.29
C VAL A 119 1.41 10.89 -6.59
N GLY A 120 1.27 12.22 -6.50
CA GLY A 120 1.31 13.13 -7.64
C GLY A 120 2.68 13.28 -8.31
N ASP A 121 3.77 12.93 -7.61
CA ASP A 121 5.12 12.97 -8.15
C ASP A 121 5.45 11.72 -9.00
N ILE A 122 4.65 10.66 -8.88
CA ILE A 122 4.82 9.41 -9.63
C ILE A 122 4.61 9.64 -11.12
N CYS A 123 5.69 9.56 -11.89
CA CYS A 123 5.68 9.95 -13.29
C CYS A 123 4.79 9.11 -14.20
N SER A 124 4.64 7.84 -13.88
CA SER A 124 3.92 6.87 -14.70
C SER A 124 2.43 6.79 -14.40
N LEU A 125 1.95 7.51 -13.37
CA LEU A 125 0.58 7.38 -12.88
C LEU A 125 -0.41 7.96 -13.89
N LYS A 126 -1.38 7.14 -14.29
CA LYS A 126 -2.40 7.49 -15.30
C LYS A 126 -3.81 7.46 -14.76
N ILE A 127 -4.06 6.61 -13.75
CA ILE A 127 -5.40 6.36 -13.24
C ILE A 127 -5.37 6.29 -11.71
N ILE A 128 -6.24 7.07 -11.07
CA ILE A 128 -6.71 6.81 -9.71
C ILE A 128 -8.18 6.42 -9.83
N LYS A 129 -8.54 5.24 -9.35
CA LYS A 129 -9.93 4.78 -9.29
C LYS A 129 -10.38 4.71 -7.85
N LEU A 130 -11.45 5.43 -7.53
CA LEU A 130 -12.09 5.41 -6.23
C LEU A 130 -13.44 4.71 -6.36
N VAL A 131 -13.69 3.71 -5.53
CA VAL A 131 -15.00 3.05 -5.41
C VAL A 131 -15.39 3.10 -3.95
N GLU A 132 -16.55 3.67 -3.63
CA GLU A 132 -17.03 3.78 -2.25
C GLU A 132 -16.04 4.49 -1.30
N ASN A 133 -15.28 5.47 -1.81
CA ASN A 133 -14.31 6.27 -1.05
C ASN A 133 -14.55 7.78 -1.18
N PRO A 134 -15.74 8.30 -0.80
CA PRO A 134 -16.07 9.72 -0.96
C PRO A 134 -15.14 10.66 -0.19
N GLN A 135 -14.53 10.20 0.91
CA GLN A 135 -13.58 10.98 1.71
C GLN A 135 -12.25 11.24 1.01
N LEU A 136 -11.90 10.46 -0.02
CA LEU A 136 -10.63 10.59 -0.74
C LEU A 136 -10.73 11.48 -1.97
N GLU A 137 -11.93 11.92 -2.35
CA GLU A 137 -12.17 12.69 -3.57
C GLU A 137 -11.36 13.99 -3.62
N ASP A 138 -11.34 14.74 -2.52
CA ASP A 138 -10.61 16.01 -2.43
C ASP A 138 -9.10 15.81 -2.64
N SER A 139 -8.50 14.83 -1.96
CA SER A 139 -7.08 14.51 -2.12
C SER A 139 -6.74 14.04 -3.54
N ALA A 140 -7.59 13.21 -4.15
CA ALA A 140 -7.42 12.75 -5.53
C ALA A 140 -7.51 13.90 -6.54
N MET A 141 -8.43 14.85 -6.32
CA MET A 141 -8.58 16.04 -7.17
C MET A 141 -7.38 16.98 -7.02
N LYS A 142 -6.88 17.19 -5.81
CA LYS A 142 -5.66 17.97 -5.56
C LYS A 142 -4.45 17.40 -6.31
N ILE A 143 -4.25 16.08 -6.26
CA ILE A 143 -3.19 15.38 -7.01
C ILE A 143 -3.36 15.59 -8.52
N LYS A 144 -4.60 15.48 -9.02
CA LYS A 144 -4.90 15.71 -10.43
C LYS A 144 -4.55 17.13 -10.87
N GLU A 145 -4.97 18.14 -10.11
CA GLU A 145 -4.69 19.55 -10.40
C GLU A 145 -3.18 19.82 -10.39
N TYR A 146 -2.45 19.25 -9.44
CA TYR A 146 -0.99 19.35 -9.39
C TYR A 146 -0.34 18.78 -10.67
N ILE A 147 -0.73 17.57 -11.09
CA ILE A 147 -0.22 16.93 -12.30
C ILE A 147 -0.54 17.75 -13.56
N GLU A 148 -1.79 18.20 -13.71
CA GLU A 148 -2.22 18.96 -14.88
C GLU A 148 -1.51 20.32 -15.00
N ASN A 149 -1.20 20.97 -13.88
CA ASN A 149 -0.47 22.24 -13.85
C ASN A 149 1.04 22.07 -14.11
N MET A 150 1.64 20.97 -13.65
CA MET A 150 3.11 20.80 -13.67
C MET A 150 3.62 20.03 -14.88
N ARG A 151 2.86 19.06 -15.42
CA ARG A 151 3.35 18.12 -16.45
C ARG A 151 2.96 18.44 -17.88
N GLY A 152 2.14 19.47 -18.12
CA GLY A 152 1.94 20.05 -19.45
C GLY A 152 1.60 19.05 -20.57
N GLY A 153 0.81 18.01 -20.30
CA GLY A 153 0.38 17.05 -21.33
C GLY A 153 -0.13 15.70 -20.82
N ASP A 154 0.36 15.21 -19.68
CA ASP A 154 -0.08 13.94 -19.11
C ASP A 154 -1.38 14.11 -18.33
N LYS A 155 -2.46 13.50 -18.85
CA LYS A 155 -3.78 13.57 -18.24
C LYS A 155 -3.98 12.44 -17.24
N LEU A 156 -4.00 12.76 -15.95
CA LEU A 156 -4.47 11.85 -14.92
C LEU A 156 -5.99 11.68 -15.01
N GLN A 157 -6.46 10.44 -15.01
CA GLN A 157 -7.88 10.12 -14.94
C GLN A 157 -8.27 9.75 -13.51
N ILE A 158 -9.28 10.43 -12.97
CA ILE A 158 -9.95 10.01 -11.74
C ILE A 158 -11.25 9.31 -12.14
N LEU A 159 -11.41 8.05 -11.74
CA LEU A 159 -12.57 7.21 -12.05
C LEU A 159 -13.37 6.89 -10.79
N GLY A 160 -14.68 6.68 -10.95
CA GLY A 160 -15.59 6.32 -9.86
C GLY A 160 -16.02 7.48 -8.95
N LEU A 161 -15.66 8.71 -9.31
CA LEU A 161 -16.35 9.91 -8.85
C LEU A 161 -17.77 9.90 -9.41
N ASN A 162 -18.75 9.88 -8.51
CA ASN A 162 -20.18 9.69 -8.77
C ASN A 162 -20.57 8.26 -9.16
N ASN A 163 -21.44 7.68 -8.32
CA ASN A 163 -22.19 6.43 -8.53
C ASN A 163 -22.81 6.32 -9.93
N ILE A 164 -22.06 5.82 -10.90
CA ILE A 164 -22.66 5.15 -12.05
C ILE A 164 -22.27 3.68 -11.93
N LEU A 165 -23.17 2.95 -11.27
CA LEU A 165 -23.35 1.51 -11.44
C LEU A 165 -23.34 1.22 -12.95
N LEU A 166 -22.37 0.43 -13.41
CA LEU A 166 -22.49 -0.34 -14.64
C LEU A 166 -22.76 -1.79 -14.25
#